data_AF-A0A947FKJ5-F1
#
_entry.id   AF-A0A947FKJ5-F1
#
_cell.length_a   1.000
_cell.length_b   1.000
_cell.length_c   1.000
_cell.angle_alpha   90.00
_cell.angle_beta   90.00
_cell.angle_gamma   90.00
#
_symmetry.space_group_name_H-M   'P 1'
#
loop_
_entity.id
_entity.type
_entity.pdbx_description
1 polymer ?
#
loop_
_entity_poly.entity_id
_entity_poly.type
_entity_poly.pdbx_seq_one_letter_code
_entity_poly.pdbx_strand_id
1 'polypeptide(L)'
;RMIYTPIEYGKRIGKSKIRPIDFVNFLILILRISTLFNPLRVFIPLGLFLIAIGTIKLIYDLAIGNLSETVIFAYLAAIMIWSLGLIADMISRLHLRP
;
A
#
# COMPACT_ATOMS: atom_id res chain seq x y z
N ARG A 1 -25.93 1.72 20.16
CA ARG A 1 -25.67 0.34 20.66
C ARG A 1 -25.92 -0.60 19.49
N MET A 2 -24.90 -1.30 18.99
CA MET A 2 -25.09 -2.29 17.91
C MET A 2 -25.38 -3.65 18.54
N ILE A 3 -26.39 -4.35 18.01
CA ILE A 3 -26.82 -5.65 18.49
C ILE A 3 -26.75 -6.59 17.30
N TYR A 4 -25.95 -7.65 17.42
CA TYR A 4 -25.91 -8.69 16.40
C TYR A 4 -27.19 -9.53 16.51
N THR A 5 -27.92 -9.65 15.40
CA THR A 5 -29.08 -10.54 15.30
C THR A 5 -28.72 -11.67 14.36
N PRO A 6 -28.77 -12.94 14.82
CA PRO A 6 -28.49 -14.08 13.94
C PRO A 6 -29.58 -14.20 12.88
N ILE A 7 -29.17 -14.51 11.66
CA ILE A 7 -30.03 -14.78 10.52
C ILE A 7 -29.57 -16.09 9.87
N GLU A 8 -30.52 -16.98 9.60
CA GLU A 8 -30.24 -18.23 8.89
C GLU A 8 -30.09 -17.96 7.39
N TYR A 9 -28.94 -18.34 6.83
CA TYR A 9 -28.64 -18.12 5.42
C TYR A 9 -29.09 -19.32 4.59
N GLY A 10 -30.01 -19.09 3.64
CA GLY A 10 -30.49 -20.13 2.73
C GLY A 10 -29.46 -20.53 1.66
N LYS A 11 -29.62 -21.71 1.06
CA LYS A 11 -28.80 -22.18 -0.06
C LYS A 11 -29.01 -21.29 -1.28
N ARG A 12 -27.92 -20.77 -1.84
CA ARG A 12 -27.95 -19.90 -3.02
C ARG A 12 -28.41 -20.68 -4.26
N ILE A 13 -29.33 -20.09 -5.03
CA ILE A 13 -29.78 -20.61 -6.33
C ILE A 13 -29.15 -19.73 -7.43
N GLY A 14 -28.47 -20.32 -8.41
CA GLY A 14 -27.85 -19.63 -9.55
C GLY A 14 -26.35 -19.28 -9.40
N LYS A 15 -25.78 -18.59 -10.41
CA LYS A 15 -24.34 -18.29 -10.52
C LYS A 15 -23.91 -17.06 -9.72
N SER A 16 -22.69 -17.06 -9.18
CA SER A 16 -22.15 -15.94 -8.41
C SER A 16 -22.11 -14.67 -9.26
N LYS A 17 -22.59 -13.56 -8.69
CA LYS A 17 -22.41 -12.23 -9.29
C LYS A 17 -21.02 -11.67 -8.98
N ILE A 18 -20.42 -12.12 -7.87
CA ILE A 18 -19.08 -11.74 -7.45
C ILE A 18 -18.08 -12.58 -8.25
N ARG A 19 -17.24 -11.89 -9.01
CA ARG A 19 -16.12 -12.43 -9.76
C ARG A 19 -14.82 -12.09 -9.04
N PRO A 20 -13.74 -12.88 -9.20
CA PRO A 20 -12.44 -12.56 -8.59
C PRO A 20 -11.91 -11.16 -8.94
N ILE A 21 -12.29 -10.60 -10.09
CA ILE A 21 -11.91 -9.24 -10.48
C ILE A 21 -12.54 -8.17 -9.58
N ASP A 22 -13.70 -8.44 -8.99
CA ASP A 22 -14.38 -7.50 -8.10
C ASP A 22 -13.59 -7.28 -6.82
N PHE A 23 -12.79 -8.27 -6.39
CA PHE A 23 -11.85 -8.14 -5.29
C PHE A 23 -10.74 -7.11 -5.59
N VAL A 24 -10.20 -7.12 -6.82
CA VAL A 24 -9.18 -6.15 -7.23
C VAL A 24 -9.77 -4.73 -7.24
N ASN A 25 -10.99 -4.58 -7.77
CA ASN A 25 -11.70 -3.29 -7.76
C ASN A 25 -11.94 -2.79 -6.34
N PHE A 26 -12.31 -3.70 -5.42
CA PHE A 26 -12.48 -3.38 -4.00
C PHE A 26 -11.15 -2.98 -3.33
N LEU A 27 -10.05 -3.65 -3.66
CA LEU A 27 -8.72 -3.29 -3.15
C LEU A 27 -8.29 -1.89 -3.63
N ILE A 28 -8.50 -1.59 -4.91
CA ILE A 28 -8.25 -0.25 -5.48
C ILE A 28 -9.12 0.80 -4.77
N LEU A 29 -10.37 0.48 -4.45
CA LEU A 29 -11.26 1.37 -3.69
C LEU A 29 -10.71 1.68 -2.30
N ILE A 30 -10.25 0.65 -1.57
CA ILE A 30 -9.61 0.82 -0.25
C ILE A 30 -8.37 1.71 -0.37
N LEU A 31 -7.50 1.43 -1.35
CA LEU A 31 -6.30 2.24 -1.58
C LEU A 31 -6.67 3.69 -1.88
N ARG A 32 -7.65 3.95 -2.75
CA ARG A 32 -8.10 5.31 -3.10
C ARG A 32 -8.65 6.06 -1.89
N ILE A 33 -9.45 5.41 -1.05
CA ILE A 33 -9.99 6.03 0.17
C ILE A 33 -8.85 6.29 1.16
N SER A 34 -7.93 5.35 1.34
CA SER A 34 -6.79 5.52 2.24
C SER A 34 -5.89 6.68 1.79
N THR A 35 -5.60 6.80 0.49
CA THR A 35 -4.77 7.89 -0.03
C THR A 35 -5.46 9.24 0.02
N LEU A 36 -6.79 9.28 -0.08
CA LEU A 36 -7.55 10.52 0.03
C LEU A 36 -7.46 11.14 1.42
N PHE A 37 -7.60 10.33 2.50
CA PHE A 37 -7.67 10.83 3.87
C PHE A 37 -6.32 10.86 4.60
N ASN A 38 -5.44 9.88 4.35
CA ASN A 38 -4.14 9.81 5.00
C ASN A 38 -3.15 9.06 4.09
N PRO A 39 -2.60 9.74 3.05
CA PRO A 39 -1.72 9.12 2.07
C PRO A 39 -0.44 8.56 2.69
N LEU A 40 0.11 9.23 3.72
CA LEU A 40 1.31 8.77 4.42
C LEU A 40 1.18 7.32 4.93
N ARG A 41 -0.03 6.89 5.33
CA ARG A 41 -0.26 5.53 5.81
C ARG A 41 -0.01 4.45 4.74
N VAL A 42 -0.06 4.80 3.46
CA VAL A 42 0.23 3.90 2.34
C VAL A 42 1.69 4.02 1.89
N PHE A 43 2.20 5.24 1.72
CA PHE A 43 3.53 5.46 1.16
C PHE A 43 4.67 5.15 2.13
N ILE A 44 4.50 5.40 3.44
CA ILE A 44 5.51 5.09 4.45
C ILE A 44 5.86 3.60 4.51
N PRO A 45 4.91 2.67 4.70
CA PRO A 45 5.23 1.24 4.75
C PRO A 45 5.80 0.73 3.43
N LEU A 46 5.39 1.31 2.30
CA LEU A 46 5.90 0.91 0.98
C LEU A 46 7.37 1.31 0.79
N GLY A 47 7.77 2.51 1.21
CA GLY A 47 9.18 2.92 1.22
C GLY A 47 10.02 2.17 2.26
N LEU A 48 9.46 1.89 3.45
CA LEU A 48 10.11 1.03 4.45
C LEU A 48 10.39 -0.38 3.92
N PHE A 49 9.46 -0.94 3.16
CA PHE A 49 9.64 -2.24 2.51
C PHE A 49 10.79 -2.22 1.51
N LEU A 50 10.91 -1.17 0.71
CA LEU A 50 12.04 -1.00 -0.23
C LEU A 50 13.37 -0.82 0.49
N ILE A 51 13.41 -0.04 1.58
CA ILE A 51 14.61 0.07 2.42
C ILE A 51 14.95 -1.29 3.04
N ALA A 52 13.98 -2.04 3.54
CA ALA A 52 14.22 -3.36 4.09
C ALA A 52 14.87 -4.29 3.04
N ILE A 53 14.32 -4.33 1.82
CA ILE A 53 14.92 -5.10 0.73
C ILE A 53 16.33 -4.58 0.38
N GLY A 54 16.49 -3.25 0.27
CA GLY A 54 17.78 -2.62 -0.01
C GLY A 54 18.83 -2.93 1.05
N THR A 55 18.46 -2.96 2.33
CA THR A 55 19.36 -3.32 3.45
C THR A 55 19.75 -4.80 3.41
N ILE A 56 18.81 -5.71 3.17
CA ILE A 56 19.10 -7.15 3.04
C ILE A 56 20.10 -7.37 1.90
N LYS A 57 19.86 -6.72 0.76
CA LYS A 57 20.72 -6.84 -0.41
C LYS A 57 22.08 -6.19 -0.19
N LEU A 58 22.14 -5.04 0.50
CA LEU A 58 23.40 -4.39 0.87
C LEU A 58 24.28 -5.30 1.75
N ILE A 59 23.69 -5.99 2.73
CA ILE A 59 24.40 -6.93 3.60
C ILE A 59 24.96 -8.10 2.78
N TYR A 60 24.15 -8.64 1.85
CA TYR A 60 24.57 -9.70 0.95
C TYR A 60 25.73 -9.28 0.03
N ASP A 61 25.64 -8.09 -0.55
CA ASP A 61 26.68 -7.50 -1.40
C ASP A 61 27.99 -7.26 -0.65
N LEU A 62 27.90 -6.78 0.60
CA LEU A 62 29.07 -6.58 1.47
C LEU A 62 29.81 -7.91 1.73
N ALA A 63 29.08 -9.00 1.90
CA ALA A 63 29.67 -10.32 2.15
C ALA A 63 30.42 -10.87 0.92
N ILE A 64 30.00 -10.48 -0.29
CA ILE A 64 30.60 -10.92 -1.56
C ILE A 64 31.68 -9.93 -2.05
N GLY A 65 31.72 -8.72 -1.50
CA GLY A 65 32.66 -7.67 -1.89
C GLY A 65 32.29 -6.98 -3.20
N ASN A 66 31.04 -7.10 -3.66
CA ASN A 66 30.55 -6.43 -4.87
C ASN A 66 29.32 -5.58 -4.52
N LEU A 67 29.52 -4.26 -4.52
CA LEU A 67 28.44 -3.30 -4.37
C LEU A 67 27.66 -3.19 -5.67
N SER A 68 26.48 -3.79 -5.73
CA SER A 68 25.66 -3.74 -6.93
C SER A 68 24.67 -2.56 -6.90
N GLU A 69 24.57 -1.89 -8.05
CA GLU A 69 23.78 -0.67 -8.29
C GLU A 69 22.32 -0.79 -7.86
N THR A 70 21.77 -2.01 -7.85
CA THR A 70 20.40 -2.28 -7.39
C THR A 70 20.15 -1.80 -5.95
N VAL A 71 21.16 -1.80 -5.07
CA VAL A 71 21.02 -1.23 -3.71
C VAL A 71 20.71 0.26 -3.79
N ILE A 72 21.49 0.99 -4.60
CA ILE A 72 21.36 2.44 -4.77
C ILE A 72 19.99 2.77 -5.36
N PHE A 73 19.57 2.04 -6.39
CA PHE A 73 18.24 2.21 -6.98
C PHE A 73 17.10 1.92 -5.98
N ALA A 74 17.25 0.90 -5.11
CA ALA A 74 16.25 0.60 -4.08
C ALA A 74 16.11 1.75 -3.06
N TYR A 75 17.22 2.31 -2.57
CA TYR A 75 17.19 3.46 -1.67
C TYR A 75 16.64 4.72 -2.35
N LEU A 76 17.05 4.99 -3.60
CA LEU A 76 16.58 6.13 -4.36
C LEU A 76 15.06 6.03 -4.62
N ALA A 77 14.57 4.85 -5.00
CA ALA A 77 13.15 4.59 -5.14
C ALA A 77 12.38 4.79 -3.82
N ALA A 78 12.92 4.31 -2.69
CA ALA A 78 12.28 4.51 -1.38
C ALA A 78 12.13 5.99 -1.03
N ILE A 79 13.19 6.79 -1.25
CA ILE A 79 13.18 8.24 -1.01
C ILE A 79 12.18 8.93 -1.94
N MET A 80 12.15 8.56 -3.22
CA MET A 80 11.17 9.11 -4.18
C MET A 80 9.73 8.81 -3.76
N ILE A 81 9.45 7.59 -3.29
CA ILE A 81 8.12 7.18 -2.83
C ILE A 81 7.69 7.96 -1.59
N TRP A 82 8.60 8.15 -0.63
CA TRP A 82 8.30 8.98 0.55
C TRP A 82 8.10 10.45 0.18
N SER A 83 8.89 11.00 -0.74
CA SER A 83 8.70 12.35 -1.28
C SER A 83 7.32 12.50 -1.92
N LEU A 84 6.92 11.57 -2.79
CA LEU A 84 5.57 11.53 -3.37
C LEU A 84 4.47 11.41 -2.30
N GLY A 85 4.72 10.62 -1.26
CA GLY A 85 3.80 10.49 -0.13
C GLY A 85 3.60 11.78 0.65
N LEU A 86 4.67 12.54 0.88
CA LEU A 86 4.62 13.86 1.53
C LEU A 86 3.89 14.87 0.64
N ILE A 87 4.15 14.88 -0.67
CA ILE A 87 3.44 15.73 -1.63
C ILE A 87 1.94 15.38 -1.62
N ALA A 88 1.59 14.09 -1.65
CA ALA A 88 0.21 13.63 -1.58
C ALA A 88 -0.47 14.09 -0.28
N ASP A 89 0.23 14.05 0.86
CA ASP A 89 -0.28 14.54 2.15
C ASP A 89 -0.55 16.05 2.11
N MET A 90 0.36 16.84 1.53
CA MET A 90 0.15 18.28 1.33
C MET A 90 -1.09 18.57 0.47
N ILE A 91 -1.27 17.81 -0.63
CA ILE A 91 -2.41 17.97 -1.53
C ILE A 91 -3.73 17.57 -0.84
N SER A 92 -3.72 16.46 -0.10
CA SER A 92 -4.89 15.99 0.66
C SER A 92 -5.32 17.03 1.69
N ARG A 93 -4.37 17.60 2.45
CA ARG A 93 -4.65 18.66 3.43
C ARG A 93 -5.17 19.94 2.78
N LEU A 94 -4.74 20.26 1.56
CA LEU A 94 -5.27 21.41 0.83
C LEU A 94 -6.74 21.22 0.45
N HIS A 95 -7.13 20.02 0.01
CA HIS A 95 -8.52 19.70 -0.34
C HIS A 95 -9.45 19.56 0.86
N LEU A 96 -8.91 19.24 2.03
CA LEU A 96 -9.68 19.09 3.28
C LEU A 96 -9.86 20.41 4.05
N ARG A 97 -9.35 21.53 3.52
CA ARG A 97 -9.64 22.87 4.05
C ARG A 97 -11.04 23.31 3.59
N PRO A 98 -11.92 23.77 4.50
CA PRO A 98 -13.25 24.27 4.15
C PRO A 98 -13.17 25.55 3.31
#